data_AF-A0A349X1U4-F1
#
_entry.id   AF-A0A349X1U4-F1
#
_cell.length_a   1.000
_cell.length_b   1.000
_cell.length_c   1.000
_cell.angle_alpha   90.00
_cell.angle_beta   90.00
_cell.angle_gamma   90.00
#
_symmetry.space_group_name_H-M   'P 1'
#
loop_
_entity.id
_entity.type
_entity.pdbx_description
1 polymer ?
#
loop_
_entity_poly.entity_id
_entity_poly.type
_entity_poly.pdbx_seq_one_letter_code
_entity_poly.pdbx_strand_id
1 'polypeptide(L)'
;MPKPLPSVMSLARFELDDAALAYAVRALDDVSNWSLWLGQIEEHGLSGFASKHVSAYELPIPPATKLSLKALNVRHRAASAARHKALKEMAEAFAAESLDWVALKGAALMPHIYKVAELRPMRDMDILMPVEQLQKAASVMRELGYNLPTEQPSKFMRDMHQLPNASKKVNGFLVSVELHNDGISREVPGHFHFPTAKNQFQTIDWQGIPVNALADLPFAHQVSKHLEGLHTGALLKLINVMDVVGLAQHIVVNGQLDELAKEYPHVMNTLRCLHAYIPLPAELQEHVGGLPTKPIQGAGEIMVSLRTAMLGQHSFAKRMRLMLRPSDWWLYLYYNSDPSKSLVWIQWVKHPLRIFNWLSRRLYSRVLGG
;
A
#
# COMPACT_ATOMS: atom_id res chain seq x y z
N MET A 1 10.63 -8.29 -12.24
CA MET A 1 11.39 -7.03 -12.09
C MET A 1 12.53 -7.28 -11.13
N PRO A 2 13.64 -6.54 -11.19
CA PRO A 2 14.74 -6.74 -10.25
C PRO A 2 14.28 -6.43 -8.83
N LYS A 3 14.80 -7.16 -7.85
CA LYS A 3 14.66 -6.83 -6.44
C LYS A 3 15.26 -5.43 -6.19
N PRO A 4 14.75 -4.66 -5.21
CA PRO A 4 15.38 -3.39 -4.87
C PRO A 4 16.84 -3.63 -4.43
N LEU A 5 17.70 -2.66 -4.68
CA LEU A 5 19.08 -2.68 -4.22
C LEU A 5 19.12 -2.81 -2.69
N PRO A 6 20.08 -3.55 -2.12
CA PRO A 6 20.24 -3.64 -0.66
C PRO A 6 20.31 -2.28 0.03
N SER A 7 21.00 -1.30 -0.58
CA SER A 7 21.06 0.07 -0.08
C SER A 7 19.71 0.80 -0.10
N VAL A 8 18.85 0.52 -1.08
CA VAL A 8 17.47 1.05 -1.09
C VAL A 8 16.63 0.42 0.02
N MET A 9 16.72 -0.89 0.20
CA MET A 9 16.00 -1.62 1.27
C MET A 9 16.45 -1.18 2.66
N SER A 10 17.75 -0.89 2.84
CA SER A 10 18.31 -0.45 4.12
C SER A 10 17.69 0.84 4.66
N LEU A 11 17.15 1.68 3.78
CA LEU A 11 16.53 2.97 4.12
C LEU A 11 15.01 2.88 4.32
N ALA A 12 14.39 1.72 4.10
CA ALA A 12 12.97 1.50 4.34
C ALA A 12 12.69 1.26 5.83
N ARG A 13 12.92 2.30 6.64
CA ARG A 13 12.66 2.32 8.10
C ARG A 13 12.27 3.71 8.57
N PHE A 14 11.46 3.79 9.62
CA PHE A 14 11.08 5.07 10.22
C PHE A 14 12.27 5.74 10.88
N GLU A 15 13.06 4.95 11.61
CA GLU A 15 14.35 5.30 12.19
C GLU A 15 15.39 4.22 11.89
N LEU A 16 16.66 4.62 11.85
CA LEU A 16 17.79 3.70 11.74
C LEU A 16 18.41 3.53 13.13
N ASP A 17 18.22 2.36 13.74
CA ASP A 17 19.03 1.95 14.89
C ASP A 17 20.50 1.72 14.46
N ASP A 18 21.42 1.56 15.42
CA ASP A 18 22.85 1.43 15.15
C ASP A 18 23.17 0.29 14.16
N ALA A 19 22.47 -0.85 14.28
CA ALA A 19 22.68 -1.99 13.41
C ALA A 19 22.19 -1.72 11.97
N ALA A 20 21.01 -1.09 11.84
CA ALA A 20 20.43 -0.69 10.58
C ALA A 20 21.26 0.41 9.89
N LEU A 21 21.76 1.39 10.65
CA LEU A 21 22.64 2.43 10.17
C LEU A 21 23.95 1.85 9.65
N ALA A 22 24.61 0.99 10.44
CA ALA A 22 25.84 0.34 10.02
C ALA A 22 25.64 -0.51 8.75
N TYR A 23 24.49 -1.17 8.61
CA TYR A 23 24.13 -1.89 7.39
C TYR A 23 23.91 -0.94 6.20
N ALA A 24 23.19 0.17 6.40
CA ALA A 24 22.93 1.15 5.36
C ALA A 24 24.21 1.78 4.82
N VAL A 25 25.17 2.13 5.69
CA VAL A 25 26.49 2.66 5.29
C VAL A 25 27.21 1.65 4.40
N ARG A 26 27.37 0.40 4.85
CA ARG A 26 28.03 -0.65 4.06
C ARG A 26 27.34 -0.89 2.72
N ALA A 27 26.01 -0.92 2.71
CA ALA A 27 25.26 -1.15 1.48
C ALA A 27 25.41 0.03 0.48
N LEU A 28 25.60 1.26 0.97
CA LEU A 28 25.85 2.44 0.13
C LEU A 28 27.26 2.41 -0.50
N ASP A 29 28.25 1.83 0.17
CA ASP A 29 29.61 1.68 -0.39
C ASP A 29 29.61 0.81 -1.67
N ASP A 30 28.69 -0.15 -1.76
CA ASP A 30 28.53 -1.02 -2.93
C ASP A 30 27.78 -0.35 -4.11
N VAL A 31 27.31 0.89 -3.96
CA VAL A 31 26.54 1.59 -4.99
C VAL A 31 27.46 2.17 -6.06
N SER A 32 27.54 1.48 -7.19
CA SER A 32 28.28 1.94 -8.38
C SER A 32 27.46 2.81 -9.33
N ASN A 33 26.11 2.71 -9.29
CA ASN A 33 25.21 3.46 -10.17
C ASN A 33 24.16 4.25 -9.37
N TRP A 34 24.52 5.50 -9.04
CA TRP A 34 23.68 6.40 -8.26
C TRP A 34 22.39 6.83 -8.96
N SER A 35 22.37 6.85 -10.30
CA SER A 35 21.15 7.16 -11.06
C SER A 35 20.13 6.03 -10.94
N LEU A 36 20.57 4.78 -11.04
CA LEU A 36 19.72 3.61 -10.80
C LEU A 36 19.21 3.58 -9.35
N TRP A 37 20.11 3.85 -8.39
CA TRP A 37 19.76 3.91 -6.98
C TRP A 37 18.67 4.95 -6.70
N LEU A 38 18.84 6.17 -7.21
CA LEU A 38 17.85 7.24 -7.05
C LEU A 38 16.52 6.88 -7.72
N GLY A 39 16.56 6.27 -8.91
CA GLY A 39 15.37 5.79 -9.60
C GLY A 39 14.58 4.77 -8.77
N GLN A 40 15.26 3.82 -8.12
CA GLN A 40 14.61 2.86 -7.23
C GLN A 40 14.08 3.51 -5.95
N ILE A 41 14.80 4.48 -5.35
CA ILE A 41 14.29 5.26 -4.22
C ILE A 41 12.95 5.93 -4.56
N GLU A 42 12.86 6.56 -5.73
CA GLU A 42 11.60 7.18 -6.19
C GLU A 42 10.52 6.13 -6.50
N GLU A 43 10.85 5.06 -7.22
CA GLU A 43 9.91 4.01 -7.61
C GLU A 43 9.26 3.32 -6.40
N HIS A 44 10.06 3.08 -5.35
CA HIS A 44 9.61 2.48 -4.10
C HIS A 44 8.99 3.49 -3.12
N GLY A 45 8.95 4.79 -3.46
CA GLY A 45 8.32 5.82 -2.66
C GLY A 45 9.10 6.24 -1.41
N LEU A 46 10.43 6.06 -1.41
CA LEU A 46 11.30 6.27 -0.26
C LEU A 46 12.10 7.58 -0.29
N SER A 47 11.82 8.49 -1.23
CA SER A 47 12.56 9.75 -1.38
C SER A 47 12.62 10.57 -0.07
N GLY A 48 11.49 10.69 0.62
CA GLY A 48 11.39 11.35 1.92
C GLY A 48 12.29 10.72 2.98
N PHE A 49 12.20 9.39 3.16
CA PHE A 49 13.03 8.64 4.11
C PHE A 49 14.51 8.71 3.76
N ALA A 50 14.87 8.54 2.49
CA ALA A 50 16.24 8.64 2.04
C ALA A 50 16.83 10.01 2.35
N SER A 51 16.12 11.09 2.04
CA SER A 51 16.57 12.44 2.39
C SER A 51 16.65 12.68 3.90
N LYS A 52 15.70 12.15 4.69
CA LYS A 52 15.71 12.22 6.16
C LYS A 52 16.97 11.56 6.70
N HIS A 53 17.20 10.29 6.37
CA HIS A 53 18.31 9.50 6.88
C HIS A 53 19.67 10.01 6.38
N VAL A 54 19.79 10.38 5.11
CA VAL A 54 21.03 10.98 4.56
C VAL A 54 21.39 12.28 5.28
N SER A 55 20.39 13.08 5.67
CA SER A 55 20.65 14.34 6.36
C SER A 55 20.94 14.13 7.85
N ALA A 56 20.21 13.23 8.49
CA ALA A 56 20.35 12.95 9.93
C ALA A 56 21.68 12.25 10.27
N TYR A 57 22.15 11.35 9.41
CA TYR A 57 23.32 10.51 9.66
C TYR A 57 24.51 10.80 8.72
N GLU A 58 24.42 11.88 7.95
CA GLU A 58 25.46 12.30 6.98
C GLU A 58 25.93 11.16 6.06
N LEU A 59 24.99 10.32 5.60
CA LEU A 59 25.30 9.13 4.83
C LEU A 59 26.13 9.45 3.57
N PRO A 60 27.08 8.56 3.19
CA PRO A 60 28.08 8.82 2.16
C PRO A 60 27.48 8.70 0.75
N ILE A 61 26.71 9.70 0.33
CA ILE A 61 26.17 9.80 -1.03
C ILE A 61 26.77 10.98 -1.78
N PRO A 62 26.92 10.90 -3.12
CA PRO A 62 27.44 12.01 -3.91
C PRO A 62 26.62 13.30 -3.75
N PRO A 63 27.25 14.49 -3.75
CA PRO A 63 26.55 15.77 -3.62
C PRO A 63 25.42 15.97 -4.65
N ALA A 64 25.63 15.54 -5.89
CA ALA A 64 24.61 15.60 -6.94
C ALA A 64 23.38 14.74 -6.59
N THR A 65 23.57 13.53 -6.06
CA THR A 65 22.48 12.66 -5.59
C THR A 65 21.73 13.30 -4.43
N LYS A 66 22.45 13.91 -3.48
CA LYS A 66 21.86 14.64 -2.34
C LYS A 66 20.99 15.82 -2.82
N LEU A 67 21.43 16.56 -3.84
CA LEU A 67 20.65 17.63 -4.44
C LEU A 67 19.37 17.11 -5.11
N SER A 68 19.45 16.00 -5.85
CA SER A 68 18.28 15.38 -6.48
C SER A 68 17.25 14.89 -5.45
N LEU A 69 17.68 14.29 -4.34
CA LEU A 69 16.79 13.93 -3.24
C LEU A 69 16.07 15.15 -2.64
N LYS A 70 16.80 16.25 -2.42
CA LYS A 70 16.19 17.51 -1.96
C LYS A 70 15.14 18.03 -2.94
N ALA A 71 15.43 18.01 -4.25
CA ALA A 71 14.48 18.43 -5.28
C ALA A 71 13.21 17.55 -5.30
N LEU A 72 13.36 16.23 -5.14
CA LEU A 72 12.22 15.31 -5.00
C LEU A 72 11.36 15.67 -3.78
N ASN A 73 11.98 15.92 -2.63
CA ASN A 73 11.25 16.30 -1.41
C ASN A 73 10.48 17.61 -1.57
N VAL A 74 11.08 18.63 -2.20
CA VAL A 74 10.39 19.89 -2.51
C VAL A 74 9.15 19.63 -3.38
N ARG A 75 9.28 18.80 -4.42
CA ARG A 75 8.15 18.41 -5.28
C ARG A 75 7.08 17.65 -4.49
N HIS A 76 7.46 16.72 -3.62
CA HIS A 76 6.51 15.95 -2.81
C HIS A 76 5.76 16.83 -1.82
N ARG A 77 6.44 17.79 -1.18
CA ARG A 77 5.81 18.78 -0.30
C ARG A 77 4.78 19.63 -1.05
N ALA A 78 5.16 20.16 -2.22
CA ALA A 78 4.24 20.95 -3.06
C ALA A 78 3.03 20.13 -3.52
N ALA A 79 3.24 18.88 -3.94
CA ALA A 79 2.16 17.98 -4.34
C ALA A 79 1.26 17.58 -3.16
N SER A 80 1.82 17.44 -1.95
CA SER A 80 1.05 17.17 -0.74
C SER A 80 0.20 18.38 -0.35
N ALA A 81 0.73 19.61 -0.44
CA ALA A 81 -0.03 20.84 -0.21
C ALA A 81 -1.23 20.96 -1.17
N ALA A 82 -1.07 20.58 -2.44
CA ALA A 82 -2.18 20.52 -3.40
C ALA A 82 -3.25 19.50 -2.99
N ARG A 83 -2.85 18.31 -2.51
CA ARG A 83 -3.77 17.28 -2.01
C ARG A 83 -4.47 17.68 -0.72
N HIS A 84 -3.75 18.32 0.20
CA HIS A 84 -4.32 18.86 1.43
C HIS A 84 -5.41 19.89 1.14
N LYS A 85 -5.15 20.84 0.22
CA LYS A 85 -6.17 21.79 -0.24
C LYS A 85 -7.40 21.09 -0.83
N ALA A 86 -7.19 20.10 -1.69
CA ALA A 86 -8.26 19.29 -2.26
C ALA A 86 -9.06 18.53 -1.20
N LEU A 87 -8.38 17.91 -0.23
CA LEU A 87 -9.00 17.21 0.88
C LEU A 87 -9.85 18.15 1.74
N LYS A 88 -9.38 19.38 1.96
CA LYS A 88 -10.15 20.43 2.65
C LYS A 88 -11.47 20.73 1.95
N GLU A 89 -11.39 21.05 0.66
CA GLU A 89 -12.57 21.38 -0.17
C GLU A 89 -13.58 20.23 -0.15
N MET A 90 -13.11 18.98 -0.29
CA MET A 90 -13.97 17.80 -0.23
C MET A 90 -14.58 17.59 1.16
N ALA A 91 -13.79 17.70 2.23
CA ALA A 91 -14.27 17.51 3.60
C ALA A 91 -15.37 18.52 3.95
N GLU A 92 -15.19 19.79 3.59
CA GLU A 92 -16.18 20.85 3.80
C GLU A 92 -17.47 20.58 3.00
N ALA A 93 -17.36 20.19 1.72
CA ALA A 93 -18.51 19.88 0.89
C ALA A 93 -19.26 18.62 1.33
N PHE A 94 -18.53 17.57 1.71
CA PHE A 94 -19.12 16.34 2.24
C PHE A 94 -19.83 16.60 3.57
N ALA A 95 -19.26 17.42 4.45
CA ALA A 95 -19.91 17.82 5.69
C ALA A 95 -21.21 18.62 5.43
N ALA A 96 -21.19 19.58 4.50
CA ALA A 96 -22.37 20.36 4.12
C ALA A 96 -23.52 19.48 3.59
N GLU A 97 -23.17 18.38 2.91
CA GLU A 97 -24.12 17.42 2.36
C GLU A 97 -24.42 16.22 3.27
N SER A 98 -23.91 16.23 4.51
CA SER A 98 -24.04 15.13 5.48
C SER A 98 -23.60 13.78 4.91
N LEU A 99 -22.48 13.78 4.19
CA LEU A 99 -21.86 12.59 3.62
C LEU A 99 -20.84 12.00 4.60
N ASP A 100 -20.98 10.71 4.89
CA ASP A 100 -20.05 9.92 5.68
C ASP A 100 -18.88 9.45 4.82
N TRP A 101 -17.67 9.70 5.29
CA TRP A 101 -16.46 9.34 4.57
C TRP A 101 -15.30 9.07 5.52
N VAL A 102 -14.38 8.24 5.04
CA VAL A 102 -13.13 7.89 5.73
C VAL A 102 -11.97 7.87 4.73
N ALA A 103 -10.90 8.58 5.05
CA ALA A 103 -9.64 8.46 4.31
C ALA A 103 -9.02 7.08 4.55
N LEU A 104 -8.50 6.49 3.48
CA LEU A 104 -7.76 5.23 3.50
C LEU A 104 -6.31 5.44 3.08
N LYS A 105 -5.50 4.40 3.30
CA LYS A 105 -4.11 4.28 2.81
C LYS A 105 -3.31 5.56 3.08
N GLY A 106 -2.58 6.06 2.10
CA GLY A 106 -1.70 7.23 2.26
C GLY A 106 -2.42 8.46 2.81
N ALA A 107 -3.69 8.70 2.44
CA ALA A 107 -4.43 9.90 2.85
C ALA A 107 -4.72 9.90 4.36
N ALA A 108 -4.89 8.73 4.97
CA ALA A 108 -5.03 8.57 6.42
C ALA A 108 -3.70 8.24 7.13
N LEU A 109 -2.79 7.49 6.51
CA LEU A 109 -1.50 7.13 7.11
C LEU A 109 -0.56 8.33 7.25
N MET A 110 -0.53 9.21 6.24
CA MET A 110 0.32 10.41 6.26
C MET A 110 0.07 11.25 7.52
N PRO A 111 -1.16 11.67 7.85
CA PRO A 111 -1.39 12.45 9.06
C PRO A 111 -1.26 11.61 10.34
N HIS A 112 -1.55 10.31 10.28
CA HIS A 112 -1.52 9.42 11.43
C HIS A 112 -0.10 9.09 11.93
N ILE A 113 0.63 8.29 11.15
CA ILE A 113 1.90 7.69 11.58
C ILE A 113 3.12 8.40 11.01
N TYR A 114 3.01 9.04 9.82
CA TYR A 114 4.16 9.72 9.22
C TYR A 114 4.35 11.14 9.75
N LYS A 115 3.26 11.88 9.98
CA LYS A 115 3.21 13.25 10.52
C LYS A 115 3.95 14.32 9.70
N VAL A 116 4.65 13.92 8.64
CA VAL A 116 5.44 14.76 7.74
C VAL A 116 5.09 14.39 6.31
N ALA A 117 4.60 15.37 5.56
CA ALA A 117 4.03 15.19 4.23
C ALA A 117 4.98 14.50 3.23
N GLU A 118 6.26 14.91 3.20
CA GLU A 118 7.25 14.38 2.27
C GLU A 118 7.67 12.92 2.54
N LEU A 119 7.43 12.39 3.75
CA LEU A 119 7.78 11.01 4.08
C LEU A 119 6.85 9.99 3.41
N ARG A 120 5.61 10.37 3.12
CA ARG A 120 4.63 9.51 2.47
C ARG A 120 4.13 10.12 1.15
N PRO A 121 4.96 10.12 0.09
CA PRO A 121 4.51 10.59 -1.21
C PRO A 121 3.31 9.76 -1.69
N MET A 122 2.27 10.43 -2.17
CA MET A 122 1.04 9.83 -2.68
C MET A 122 0.82 10.17 -4.14
N ARG A 123 0.04 9.36 -4.86
CA ARG A 123 -0.42 9.66 -6.22
C ARG A 123 -1.88 10.08 -6.21
N ASP A 124 -2.68 9.36 -5.45
CA ASP A 124 -4.13 9.41 -5.28
C ASP A 124 -4.50 9.60 -3.80
N MET A 125 -5.78 9.85 -3.57
CA MET A 125 -6.42 9.79 -2.25
C MET A 125 -7.57 8.79 -2.32
N ASP A 126 -7.52 7.76 -1.50
CA ASP A 126 -8.55 6.74 -1.39
C ASP A 126 -9.55 7.14 -0.28
N ILE A 127 -10.84 7.18 -0.61
CA ILE A 127 -11.92 7.54 0.31
C ILE A 127 -12.94 6.41 0.36
N LEU A 128 -13.22 5.88 1.54
CA LEU A 128 -14.28 4.89 1.78
C LEU A 128 -15.58 5.60 2.18
N MET A 129 -16.70 5.20 1.58
CA MET A 129 -18.02 5.75 1.85
C MET A 129 -19.09 4.64 1.85
N PRO A 130 -20.25 4.86 2.49
CA PRO A 130 -21.40 3.99 2.32
C PRO A 130 -21.85 3.91 0.84
N VAL A 131 -22.26 2.72 0.39
CA VAL A 131 -22.58 2.48 -1.03
C VAL A 131 -23.75 3.35 -1.51
N GLU A 132 -24.71 3.58 -0.63
CA GLU A 132 -25.90 4.40 -0.83
C GLU A 132 -25.58 5.88 -1.01
N GLN A 133 -24.43 6.34 -0.52
CA GLN A 133 -24.00 7.73 -0.61
C GLN A 133 -23.10 8.02 -1.83
N LEU A 134 -22.57 6.98 -2.50
CA LEU A 134 -21.60 7.14 -3.58
C LEU A 134 -22.09 8.03 -4.74
N GLN A 135 -23.35 7.91 -5.16
CA GLN A 135 -23.88 8.73 -6.26
C GLN A 135 -24.02 10.20 -5.85
N LYS A 136 -24.43 10.46 -4.61
CA LYS A 136 -24.48 11.82 -4.08
C LYS A 136 -23.08 12.42 -3.98
N ALA A 137 -22.12 11.67 -3.44
CA ALA A 137 -20.71 12.07 -3.39
C ALA A 137 -20.13 12.36 -4.79
N ALA A 138 -20.47 11.55 -5.79
CA ALA A 138 -20.08 11.78 -7.18
C ALA A 138 -20.60 13.12 -7.73
N SER A 139 -21.84 13.49 -7.43
CA SER A 139 -22.41 14.79 -7.82
C SER A 139 -21.67 15.95 -7.14
N VAL A 140 -21.44 15.86 -5.84
CA VAL A 140 -20.68 16.86 -5.07
C VAL A 140 -19.27 17.04 -5.63
N MET A 141 -18.59 15.95 -5.96
CA MET A 141 -17.26 16.00 -6.57
C MET A 141 -17.28 16.74 -7.92
N ARG A 142 -18.32 16.54 -8.75
CA ARG A 142 -18.46 17.27 -10.02
C ARG A 142 -18.71 18.76 -9.81
N GLU A 143 -19.52 19.11 -8.82
CA GLU A 143 -19.78 20.51 -8.42
C GLU A 143 -18.50 21.20 -7.91
N LEU A 144 -17.64 20.47 -7.20
CA LEU A 144 -16.29 20.91 -6.83
C LEU A 144 -15.31 21.04 -8.01
N GLY A 145 -15.75 20.73 -9.24
CA GLY A 145 -14.96 20.84 -10.46
C GLY A 145 -14.03 19.65 -10.73
N TYR A 146 -14.28 18.49 -10.11
CA TYR A 146 -13.60 17.26 -10.51
C TYR A 146 -14.17 16.72 -11.82
N ASN A 147 -13.28 16.29 -12.71
CA ASN A 147 -13.64 15.43 -13.82
C ASN A 147 -13.82 14.00 -13.29
N LEU A 148 -15.08 13.57 -13.20
CA LEU A 148 -15.48 12.24 -12.76
C LEU A 148 -16.35 11.59 -13.85
N PRO A 149 -15.81 10.63 -14.64
CA PRO A 149 -16.55 9.91 -15.65
C PRO A 149 -17.82 9.25 -15.08
N THR A 150 -18.88 9.17 -15.89
CA THR A 150 -20.13 8.48 -15.52
C THR A 150 -20.00 6.96 -15.60
N GLU A 151 -19.11 6.46 -16.44
CA GLU A 151 -18.87 5.03 -16.62
C GLU A 151 -17.42 4.65 -16.31
N GLN A 152 -17.26 3.43 -15.79
CA GLN A 152 -15.94 2.81 -15.66
C GLN A 152 -15.36 2.49 -17.05
N PRO A 153 -14.04 2.58 -17.25
CA PRO A 153 -13.42 2.45 -18.58
C PRO A 153 -13.52 1.04 -19.17
N SER A 154 -13.96 0.04 -18.40
CA SER A 154 -14.30 -1.27 -18.95
C SER A 154 -15.45 -1.94 -18.18
N LYS A 155 -16.17 -2.85 -18.85
CA LYS A 155 -17.28 -3.58 -18.23
C LYS A 155 -16.89 -4.41 -17.00
N PHE A 156 -15.70 -5.02 -17.03
CA PHE A 156 -15.13 -5.72 -15.86
C PHE A 156 -14.96 -4.79 -14.64
N MET A 157 -14.76 -3.48 -14.88
CA MET A 157 -14.60 -2.49 -13.84
C MET A 157 -15.93 -1.97 -13.29
N ARG A 158 -17.09 -2.25 -13.93
CA ARG A 158 -18.42 -1.82 -13.46
C ARG A 158 -18.77 -2.45 -12.11
N ASP A 159 -18.32 -3.67 -11.89
CA ASP A 159 -18.44 -4.37 -10.63
C ASP A 159 -17.25 -4.09 -9.70
N MET A 160 -16.50 -3.01 -9.86
CA MET A 160 -15.44 -2.69 -8.89
C MET A 160 -16.00 -2.05 -7.63
N HIS A 161 -15.22 -2.19 -6.56
CA HIS A 161 -15.48 -1.62 -5.25
C HIS A 161 -15.35 -0.09 -5.20
N GLN A 162 -15.22 0.58 -6.35
CA GLN A 162 -15.02 2.02 -6.45
C GLN A 162 -15.69 2.60 -7.69
N LEU A 163 -15.97 3.90 -7.65
CA LEU A 163 -16.34 4.71 -8.81
C LEU A 163 -15.12 4.97 -9.72
N PRO A 164 -15.31 5.48 -10.95
CA PRO A 164 -14.20 5.97 -11.76
C PRO A 164 -13.36 6.99 -10.99
N ASN A 165 -12.07 7.12 -11.32
CA ASN A 165 -11.21 8.06 -10.63
C ASN A 165 -11.65 9.50 -10.92
N ALA A 166 -11.94 10.26 -9.87
CA ALA A 166 -12.18 11.69 -9.95
C ALA A 166 -10.83 12.42 -10.06
N SER A 167 -10.71 13.41 -10.95
CA SER A 167 -9.47 14.17 -11.09
C SER A 167 -9.68 15.67 -11.21
N LYS A 168 -8.80 16.45 -10.58
CA LYS A 168 -8.80 17.93 -10.60
C LYS A 168 -7.37 18.46 -10.59
N LYS A 169 -7.09 19.55 -11.31
CA LYS A 169 -5.81 20.25 -11.19
C LYS A 169 -5.86 21.24 -10.03
N VAL A 170 -4.94 21.13 -9.08
CA VAL A 170 -4.80 22.01 -7.92
C VAL A 170 -3.36 22.47 -7.83
N ASN A 171 -3.11 23.78 -7.89
CA ASN A 171 -1.77 24.39 -7.85
C ASN A 171 -0.78 23.75 -8.85
N GLY A 172 -1.24 23.41 -10.06
CA GLY A 172 -0.43 22.78 -11.11
C GLY A 172 -0.26 21.25 -10.98
N PHE A 173 -0.71 20.64 -9.89
CA PHE A 173 -0.67 19.19 -9.70
C PHE A 173 -2.00 18.54 -10.03
N LEU A 174 -1.95 17.37 -10.68
CA LEU A 174 -3.13 16.52 -10.84
C LEU A 174 -3.42 15.81 -9.52
N VAL A 175 -4.57 16.10 -8.92
CA VAL A 175 -5.10 15.40 -7.76
C VAL A 175 -6.09 14.35 -8.26
N SER A 176 -5.85 13.09 -7.93
CA SER A 176 -6.74 11.96 -8.21
C SER A 176 -7.37 11.49 -6.92
N VAL A 177 -8.67 11.20 -6.95
CA VAL A 177 -9.46 10.71 -5.81
C VAL A 177 -10.23 9.49 -6.24
N GLU A 178 -10.15 8.43 -5.44
CA GLU A 178 -10.87 7.17 -5.64
C GLU A 178 -11.94 7.06 -4.55
N LEU A 179 -13.21 6.93 -4.95
CA LEU A 179 -14.34 6.76 -4.03
C LEU A 179 -14.72 5.28 -3.97
N HIS A 180 -14.49 4.64 -2.83
CA HIS A 180 -14.69 3.20 -2.59
C HIS A 180 -15.94 2.91 -1.76
N ASN A 181 -16.61 1.78 -2.01
CA ASN A 181 -17.60 1.15 -1.13
C ASN A 181 -17.06 -0.09 -0.40
N ASP A 182 -15.85 -0.53 -0.74
CA ASP A 182 -15.14 -1.61 -0.05
C ASP A 182 -13.65 -1.28 -0.06
N GLY A 183 -13.01 -1.28 1.12
CA GLY A 183 -11.60 -0.95 1.31
C GLY A 183 -10.65 -2.07 0.89
N ILE A 184 -11.17 -3.25 0.51
CA ILE A 184 -10.41 -4.41 0.06
C ILE A 184 -10.77 -4.73 -1.40
N SER A 185 -9.74 -4.96 -2.22
CA SER A 185 -9.93 -5.39 -3.60
C SER A 185 -10.59 -6.77 -3.66
N ARG A 186 -11.53 -6.95 -4.59
CA ARG A 186 -12.22 -8.25 -4.86
C ARG A 186 -11.29 -9.41 -5.22
N GLU A 187 -10.03 -9.13 -5.57
CA GLU A 187 -9.02 -10.16 -5.85
C GLU A 187 -8.38 -10.72 -4.56
N VAL A 188 -8.56 -10.05 -3.43
CA VAL A 188 -8.12 -10.47 -2.10
C VAL A 188 -9.30 -11.11 -1.35
N PRO A 189 -9.11 -12.21 -0.61
CA PRO A 189 -10.17 -12.78 0.20
C PRO A 189 -10.55 -11.81 1.34
N GLY A 190 -11.83 -11.47 1.42
CA GLY A 190 -12.38 -10.59 2.44
C GLY A 190 -13.12 -9.40 1.84
N HIS A 191 -13.74 -8.63 2.72
CA HIS A 191 -14.44 -7.39 2.42
C HIS A 191 -14.21 -6.44 3.57
N PHE A 192 -14.14 -5.15 3.28
CA PHE A 192 -14.06 -4.08 4.25
C PHE A 192 -15.01 -2.96 3.85
N HIS A 193 -16.31 -3.17 4.09
CA HIS A 193 -17.32 -2.16 3.86
C HIS A 193 -17.22 -1.04 4.89
N PHE A 194 -17.87 0.08 4.59
CA PHE A 194 -17.94 1.22 5.50
C PHE A 194 -18.44 0.76 6.89
N PRO A 195 -17.65 0.93 7.96
CA PRO A 195 -18.06 0.53 9.30
C PRO A 195 -19.30 1.25 9.80
N THR A 196 -20.18 0.54 10.48
CA THR A 196 -21.32 1.16 11.19
C THR A 196 -20.98 1.50 12.64
N ALA A 197 -19.97 0.85 13.21
CA ALA A 197 -19.59 1.01 14.61
C ALA A 197 -18.59 2.18 14.79
N LYS A 198 -18.93 3.14 15.65
CA LYS A 198 -18.12 4.35 15.89
C LYS A 198 -16.70 4.05 16.40
N ASN A 199 -16.49 2.95 17.10
CA ASN A 199 -15.18 2.54 17.61
C ASN A 199 -14.21 2.06 16.50
N GLN A 200 -14.68 1.91 15.26
CA GLN A 200 -13.84 1.58 14.11
C GLN A 200 -13.30 2.82 13.40
N PHE A 201 -13.60 4.01 13.90
CA PHE A 201 -13.15 5.28 13.36
C PHE A 201 -12.34 6.09 14.37
N GLN A 202 -11.49 6.95 13.83
CA GLN A 202 -10.82 8.01 14.57
C GLN A 202 -10.78 9.29 13.72
N THR A 203 -10.67 10.43 14.36
CA THR A 203 -10.46 11.72 13.70
C THR A 203 -9.04 12.19 13.98
N ILE A 204 -8.30 12.48 12.93
CA ILE A 204 -6.92 12.95 13.00
C ILE A 204 -6.90 14.41 12.55
N ASP A 205 -6.39 15.33 13.38
CA ASP A 205 -6.13 16.69 12.91
C ASP A 205 -4.93 16.67 11.96
N TRP A 206 -5.13 17.16 10.75
CA TRP A 206 -4.05 17.37 9.79
C TRP A 206 -4.04 18.82 9.34
N GLN A 207 -3.15 19.61 9.95
CA GLN A 207 -2.96 21.02 9.62
C GLN A 207 -4.27 21.82 9.71
N GLY A 208 -5.07 21.56 10.75
CA GLY A 208 -6.35 22.25 11.00
C GLY A 208 -7.54 21.70 10.22
N ILE A 209 -7.41 20.51 9.61
CA ILE A 209 -8.53 19.78 9.00
C ILE A 209 -8.76 18.49 9.78
N PRO A 210 -9.98 18.22 10.28
CA PRO A 210 -10.33 16.92 10.82
C PRO A 210 -10.44 15.90 9.68
N VAL A 211 -9.54 14.93 9.66
CA VAL A 211 -9.55 13.81 8.72
C VAL A 211 -10.12 12.58 9.41
N ASN A 212 -11.26 12.08 8.94
CA ASN A 212 -11.81 10.81 9.40
C ASN A 212 -10.97 9.66 8.85
N ALA A 213 -10.51 8.76 9.73
CA ALA A 213 -9.69 7.60 9.42
C ALA A 213 -10.24 6.36 10.13
N LEU A 214 -9.75 5.19 9.75
CA LEU A 214 -10.00 3.96 10.50
C LEU A 214 -9.22 3.96 11.82
N ALA A 215 -9.81 3.41 12.87
CA ALA A 215 -9.10 3.08 14.10
C ALA A 215 -7.94 2.11 13.81
N ASP A 216 -6.94 2.05 14.69
CA ASP A 216 -5.66 1.41 14.38
C ASP A 216 -5.76 -0.06 13.93
N LEU A 217 -6.56 -0.86 14.65
CA LEU A 217 -6.75 -2.29 14.36
C LEU A 217 -7.40 -2.55 12.98
N PRO A 218 -8.61 -2.01 12.69
CA PRO A 218 -9.20 -2.15 11.36
C PRO A 218 -8.34 -1.49 10.28
N PHE A 219 -7.57 -0.45 10.60
CA PHE A 219 -6.64 0.15 9.66
C PHE A 219 -5.50 -0.82 9.31
N ALA A 220 -4.91 -1.49 10.32
CA ALA A 220 -3.85 -2.48 10.14
C ALA A 220 -4.33 -3.68 9.30
N HIS A 221 -5.56 -4.13 9.53
CA HIS A 221 -6.22 -5.10 8.66
C HIS A 221 -6.30 -4.60 7.20
N GLN A 222 -6.81 -3.39 6.99
CA GLN A 222 -7.00 -2.82 5.65
C GLN A 222 -5.68 -2.66 4.89
N VAL A 223 -4.64 -2.10 5.51
CA VAL A 223 -3.34 -1.90 4.84
C VAL A 223 -2.61 -3.21 4.58
N SER A 224 -2.74 -4.20 5.48
CA SER A 224 -2.18 -5.54 5.28
C SER A 224 -2.85 -6.25 4.11
N LYS A 225 -4.18 -6.21 4.03
CA LYS A 225 -4.93 -6.78 2.90
C LYS A 225 -4.61 -6.10 1.58
N HIS A 226 -4.39 -4.79 1.58
CA HIS A 226 -3.92 -4.09 0.40
C HIS A 226 -2.53 -4.57 -0.04
N LEU A 227 -1.61 -4.78 0.91
CA LEU A 227 -0.27 -5.30 0.64
C LEU A 227 -0.30 -6.75 0.11
N GLU A 228 -1.14 -7.61 0.68
CA GLU A 228 -1.33 -9.01 0.27
C GLU A 228 -1.88 -9.16 -1.17
N GLY A 229 -2.55 -8.11 -1.66
CA GLY A 229 -3.19 -8.12 -2.97
C GLY A 229 -2.26 -8.15 -4.17
N LEU A 230 -2.88 -8.26 -5.35
CA LEU A 230 -2.18 -8.17 -6.63
C LEU A 230 -1.88 -6.70 -6.93
N HIS A 231 -0.60 -6.32 -6.94
CA HIS A 231 -0.21 -4.95 -7.29
C HIS A 231 -0.05 -4.79 -8.80
N THR A 232 -0.37 -3.60 -9.29
CA THR A 232 -0.13 -3.23 -10.68
C THR A 232 1.37 -3.29 -10.99
N GLY A 233 1.73 -3.97 -12.08
CA GLY A 233 3.13 -4.16 -12.47
C GLY A 233 3.90 -5.23 -11.69
N ALA A 234 3.31 -5.88 -10.68
CA ALA A 234 4.00 -6.90 -9.87
C ALA A 234 5.23 -6.38 -9.11
N LEU A 235 5.22 -5.09 -8.74
CA LEU A 235 6.21 -4.49 -7.85
C LEU A 235 5.60 -4.29 -6.45
N LEU A 236 6.19 -4.91 -5.43
CA LEU A 236 5.92 -4.56 -4.05
C LEU A 236 6.72 -3.30 -3.68
N LYS A 237 6.04 -2.17 -3.55
CA LYS A 237 6.69 -0.93 -3.13
C LYS A 237 7.07 -1.00 -1.65
N LEU A 238 8.27 -0.52 -1.33
CA LEU A 238 8.74 -0.52 0.05
C LEU A 238 7.94 0.44 0.92
N ILE A 239 7.39 1.51 0.35
CA ILE A 239 6.47 2.38 1.10
C ILE A 239 5.21 1.64 1.58
N ASN A 240 4.72 0.63 0.86
CA ASN A 240 3.58 -0.16 1.32
C ASN A 240 4.00 -1.09 2.48
N VAL A 241 5.23 -1.61 2.46
CA VAL A 241 5.81 -2.36 3.59
C VAL A 241 5.92 -1.44 4.81
N MET A 242 6.39 -0.21 4.60
CA MET A 242 6.49 0.81 5.65
C MET A 242 5.14 1.18 6.26
N ASP A 243 4.08 1.23 5.45
CA ASP A 243 2.72 1.48 5.93
C ASP A 243 2.28 0.41 6.96
N VAL A 244 2.50 -0.87 6.65
CA VAL A 244 2.14 -1.99 7.55
C VAL A 244 3.03 -2.02 8.78
N VAL A 245 4.36 -1.90 8.61
CA VAL A 245 5.32 -1.95 9.73
C VAL A 245 5.14 -0.76 10.66
N GLY A 246 5.02 0.46 10.14
CA GLY A 246 4.86 1.67 10.94
C GLY A 246 3.56 1.69 11.73
N LEU A 247 2.46 1.22 11.13
CA LEU A 247 1.19 1.09 11.85
C LEU A 247 1.25 0.01 12.93
N ALA A 248 1.91 -1.12 12.65
CA ALA A 248 2.12 -2.16 13.67
C ALA A 248 2.97 -1.65 14.85
N GLN A 249 4.03 -0.85 14.59
CA GLN A 249 4.80 -0.21 15.67
C GLN A 249 3.92 0.72 16.50
N HIS A 250 3.08 1.54 15.86
CA HIS A 250 2.15 2.41 16.56
C HIS A 250 1.19 1.62 17.47
N ILE A 251 0.66 0.49 16.99
CA ILE A 251 -0.20 -0.41 17.76
C ILE A 251 0.51 -1.01 18.97
N VAL A 252 1.79 -1.38 18.82
CA VAL A 252 2.60 -1.88 19.95
C VAL A 252 2.79 -0.80 21.01
N VAL A 253 3.16 0.42 20.61
CA VAL A 253 3.32 1.56 21.52
C VAL A 253 2.02 1.85 22.29
N ASN A 254 0.86 1.66 21.64
CA ASN A 254 -0.44 1.83 22.26
C ASN A 254 -0.92 0.63 23.09
N GLY A 255 -0.14 -0.47 23.16
CA GLY A 255 -0.49 -1.66 23.93
C GLY A 255 -1.62 -2.50 23.35
N GLN A 256 -1.92 -2.37 22.06
CA GLN A 256 -3.07 -3.02 21.41
C GLN A 256 -2.70 -4.24 20.55
N LEU A 257 -1.46 -4.71 20.65
CA LEU A 257 -0.99 -5.81 19.79
C LEU A 257 -1.70 -7.14 20.07
N ASP A 258 -1.99 -7.47 21.33
CA ASP A 258 -2.72 -8.70 21.68
C ASP A 258 -4.13 -8.69 21.07
N GLU A 259 -4.78 -7.53 21.07
CA GLU A 259 -6.09 -7.33 20.44
C GLU A 259 -5.98 -7.48 18.91
N LEU A 260 -4.96 -6.87 18.28
CA LEU A 260 -4.68 -7.05 16.86
C LEU A 260 -4.46 -8.52 16.50
N ALA A 261 -3.69 -9.26 17.30
CA ALA A 261 -3.39 -10.67 17.06
C ALA A 261 -4.65 -11.55 17.20
N LYS A 262 -5.55 -11.19 18.12
CA LYS A 262 -6.82 -11.88 18.34
C LYS A 262 -7.83 -11.60 17.23
N GLU A 263 -8.03 -10.34 16.86
CA GLU A 263 -9.04 -9.93 15.88
C GLU A 263 -8.59 -10.17 14.44
N TYR A 264 -7.31 -9.90 14.16
CA TYR A 264 -6.74 -9.92 12.83
C TYR A 264 -5.44 -10.74 12.77
N PRO A 265 -5.49 -12.06 13.06
CA PRO A 265 -4.30 -12.92 13.12
C PRO A 265 -3.49 -12.95 11.81
N HIS A 266 -4.13 -12.63 10.67
CA HIS A 266 -3.43 -12.52 9.39
C HIS A 266 -2.43 -11.36 9.33
N VAL A 267 -2.62 -10.29 10.10
CA VAL A 267 -1.67 -9.18 10.19
C VAL A 267 -0.37 -9.68 10.82
N MET A 268 -0.45 -10.53 11.85
CA MET A 268 0.72 -11.16 12.48
C MET A 268 1.48 -12.04 11.48
N ASN A 269 0.77 -12.81 10.66
CA ASN A 269 1.38 -13.59 9.59
C ASN A 269 2.04 -12.71 8.53
N THR A 270 1.39 -11.59 8.17
CA THR A 270 1.96 -10.59 7.26
C THR A 270 3.26 -10.04 7.81
N LEU A 271 3.32 -9.66 9.10
CA LEU A 271 4.55 -9.19 9.75
C LEU A 271 5.66 -10.27 9.71
N ARG A 272 5.34 -11.55 9.96
CA ARG A 272 6.31 -12.65 9.82
C ARG A 272 6.86 -12.77 8.39
N CYS A 273 6.00 -12.66 7.38
CA CYS A 273 6.42 -12.68 5.98
C CYS A 273 7.27 -11.45 5.65
N LEU A 274 6.88 -10.25 6.12
CA LEU A 274 7.64 -9.02 5.91
C LEU A 274 9.03 -9.10 6.56
N HIS A 275 9.17 -9.72 7.73
CA HIS A 275 10.47 -9.93 8.39
C HIS A 275 11.46 -10.69 7.49
N ALA A 276 11.00 -11.69 6.73
CA ALA A 276 11.85 -12.42 5.78
C ALA A 276 12.27 -11.59 4.56
N TYR A 277 11.60 -10.47 4.30
CA TYR A 277 11.93 -9.55 3.22
C TYR A 277 12.78 -8.38 3.71
N ILE A 278 12.36 -7.70 4.77
CA ILE A 278 13.08 -6.64 5.47
C ILE A 278 12.97 -6.92 6.97
N PRO A 279 14.09 -7.05 7.70
CA PRO A 279 14.04 -7.33 9.14
C PRO A 279 13.18 -6.30 9.87
N LEU A 280 12.20 -6.75 10.63
CA LEU A 280 11.35 -5.86 11.44
C LEU A 280 12.19 -5.10 12.48
N PRO A 281 11.74 -3.93 12.97
CA PRO A 281 12.29 -3.29 14.16
C PRO A 281 12.31 -4.23 15.37
N ALA A 282 13.32 -4.12 16.25
CA ALA A 282 13.51 -5.01 17.40
C ALA A 282 12.25 -5.12 18.27
N GLU A 283 11.61 -3.99 18.57
CA GLU A 283 10.34 -3.90 19.29
C GLU A 283 9.26 -4.81 18.69
N LEU A 284 9.09 -4.85 17.36
CA LEU A 284 8.12 -5.74 16.73
C LEU A 284 8.58 -7.20 16.75
N GLN A 285 9.89 -7.46 16.65
CA GLN A 285 10.41 -8.83 16.66
C GLN A 285 10.11 -9.54 17.99
N GLU A 286 10.22 -8.82 19.11
CA GLU A 286 9.93 -9.33 20.45
C GLU A 286 8.49 -9.80 20.59
N HIS A 287 7.56 -9.19 19.87
CA HIS A 287 6.13 -9.45 20.05
C HIS A 287 5.47 -10.30 18.96
N VAL A 288 5.94 -10.27 17.70
CA VAL A 288 5.26 -10.98 16.59
C VAL A 288 5.33 -12.51 16.73
N GLY A 289 6.41 -13.01 17.36
CA GLY A 289 6.66 -14.43 17.58
C GLY A 289 6.75 -15.25 16.28
N GLY A 290 7.31 -16.46 16.34
CA GLY A 290 7.34 -17.38 15.18
C GLY A 290 8.00 -16.79 13.93
N LEU A 291 8.98 -15.89 14.10
CA LEU A 291 9.69 -15.29 12.99
C LEU A 291 10.44 -16.39 12.20
N PRO A 292 10.42 -16.34 10.87
CA PRO A 292 11.08 -17.35 10.05
C PRO A 292 12.59 -17.31 10.28
N THR A 293 13.17 -18.41 10.75
CA THR A 293 14.63 -18.56 10.93
C THR A 293 15.35 -18.93 9.64
N LYS A 294 14.60 -19.34 8.61
CA LYS A 294 15.11 -19.69 7.29
C LYS A 294 14.63 -18.68 6.24
N PRO A 295 15.46 -18.35 5.23
CA PRO A 295 15.03 -17.52 4.12
C PRO A 295 13.81 -18.12 3.42
N ILE A 296 12.81 -17.28 3.16
CA ILE A 296 11.64 -17.67 2.37
C ILE A 296 11.94 -17.45 0.88
N GLN A 297 11.72 -18.48 0.06
CA GLN A 297 11.98 -18.37 -1.37
C GLN A 297 11.13 -17.27 -2.01
N GLY A 298 11.80 -16.38 -2.75
CA GLY A 298 11.16 -15.27 -3.43
C GLY A 298 10.61 -14.18 -2.49
N ALA A 299 11.23 -13.98 -1.32
CA ALA A 299 10.88 -12.88 -0.42
C ALA A 299 10.79 -11.53 -1.16
N GLY A 300 9.64 -10.85 -1.02
CA GLY A 300 9.30 -9.60 -1.70
C GLY A 300 8.76 -9.73 -3.13
N GLU A 301 8.78 -10.94 -3.71
CA GLU A 301 8.22 -11.19 -5.05
C GLU A 301 6.72 -11.43 -4.94
N ILE A 302 5.91 -10.54 -5.50
CA ILE A 302 4.45 -10.70 -5.56
C ILE A 302 4.02 -11.38 -6.86
N MET A 303 2.86 -12.04 -6.83
CA MET A 303 2.27 -12.61 -8.03
C MET A 303 1.94 -11.50 -9.04
N VAL A 304 2.26 -11.74 -10.32
CA VAL A 304 1.85 -10.85 -11.40
C VAL A 304 0.33 -10.85 -11.56
N SER A 305 -0.25 -9.69 -11.86
CA SER A 305 -1.68 -9.63 -12.17
C SER A 305 -2.01 -10.58 -13.33
N LEU A 306 -3.20 -11.19 -13.30
CA LEU A 306 -3.66 -12.03 -14.40
C LEU A 306 -3.67 -11.29 -15.74
N ARG A 307 -3.94 -9.97 -15.72
CA ARG A 307 -3.88 -9.15 -16.94
C ARG A 307 -2.47 -9.13 -17.51
N THR A 308 -1.47 -8.87 -16.67
CA THR A 308 -0.05 -8.86 -17.07
C THR A 308 0.38 -10.24 -17.57
N ALA A 309 0.01 -11.31 -16.85
CA ALA A 309 0.33 -12.68 -17.26
C ALA A 309 -0.28 -13.03 -18.62
N MET A 310 -1.53 -12.65 -18.88
CA MET A 310 -2.24 -13.00 -20.12
C MET A 310 -1.91 -12.10 -21.32
N LEU A 311 -1.76 -10.79 -21.11
CA LEU A 311 -1.51 -9.82 -22.18
C LEU A 311 -0.03 -9.68 -22.54
N GLY A 312 0.88 -10.17 -21.69
CA GLY A 312 2.31 -10.17 -22.00
C GLY A 312 2.63 -11.01 -23.25
N GLN A 313 3.65 -10.57 -24.00
CA GLN A 313 4.30 -11.37 -25.06
C GLN A 313 5.12 -12.50 -24.41
N HIS A 314 4.42 -13.47 -23.84
CA HIS A 314 4.97 -14.63 -23.15
C HIS A 314 4.46 -15.89 -23.82
N SER A 315 5.32 -16.90 -23.94
CA SER A 315 4.90 -18.25 -24.33
C SER A 315 3.86 -18.79 -23.36
N PHE A 316 2.99 -19.68 -23.84
CA PHE A 316 1.94 -20.29 -23.01
C PHE A 316 2.50 -20.90 -21.71
N ALA A 317 3.61 -21.64 -21.80
CA ALA A 317 4.29 -22.22 -20.64
C ALA A 317 4.72 -21.15 -19.61
N LYS A 318 5.26 -20.01 -20.07
CA LYS A 318 5.63 -18.91 -19.18
C LYS A 318 4.40 -18.27 -18.53
N ARG A 319 3.29 -18.10 -19.26
CA ARG A 319 2.03 -17.60 -18.69
C ARG A 319 1.50 -18.53 -17.59
N MET A 320 1.46 -19.84 -17.85
CA MET A 320 1.02 -20.83 -16.88
C MET A 320 1.93 -20.85 -15.64
N ARG A 321 3.25 -20.76 -15.82
CA ARG A 321 4.20 -20.67 -14.71
C ARG A 321 3.96 -19.42 -13.86
N LEU A 322 3.80 -18.25 -14.48
CA LEU A 322 3.53 -16.99 -13.79
C LEU A 322 2.21 -17.02 -12.99
N MET A 323 1.22 -17.78 -13.46
CA MET A 323 -0.08 -17.87 -12.80
C MET A 323 -0.18 -18.96 -11.74
N LEU A 324 0.44 -20.13 -11.94
CA LEU A 324 0.26 -21.30 -11.08
C LEU A 324 1.43 -21.54 -10.11
N ARG A 325 2.57 -20.87 -10.33
CA ARG A 325 3.77 -21.00 -9.50
C ARG A 325 4.30 -19.63 -9.08
N PRO A 326 3.52 -18.86 -8.29
CA PRO A 326 4.04 -17.67 -7.62
C PRO A 326 5.12 -18.07 -6.60
N SER A 327 5.80 -17.07 -6.03
CA SER A 327 6.79 -17.29 -4.97
C SER A 327 6.16 -17.91 -3.72
N ASP A 328 6.94 -18.69 -2.98
CA ASP A 328 6.50 -19.25 -1.69
C ASP A 328 6.14 -18.13 -0.71
N TRP A 329 6.92 -17.05 -0.72
CA TRP A 329 6.66 -15.86 0.08
C TRP A 329 5.27 -15.28 -0.17
N TRP A 330 4.88 -15.08 -1.44
CA TRP A 330 3.55 -14.59 -1.75
C TRP A 330 2.45 -15.58 -1.36
N LEU A 331 2.70 -16.89 -1.46
CA LEU A 331 1.72 -17.90 -1.03
C LEU A 331 1.49 -17.87 0.49
N TYR A 332 2.55 -17.76 1.30
CA TYR A 332 2.40 -17.60 2.75
C TYR A 332 1.59 -16.35 3.10
N LEU A 333 1.91 -15.24 2.43
CA LEU A 333 1.24 -13.95 2.61
C LEU A 333 -0.25 -14.00 2.19
N TYR A 334 -0.54 -14.33 0.93
CA TYR A 334 -1.89 -14.29 0.36
C TYR A 334 -2.85 -15.32 0.96
N TYR A 335 -2.36 -16.53 1.28
CA TYR A 335 -3.19 -17.58 1.88
C TYR A 335 -3.21 -17.56 3.41
N ASN A 336 -2.57 -16.56 4.02
CA ASN A 336 -2.42 -16.46 5.48
C ASN A 336 -1.90 -17.78 6.09
N SER A 337 -0.86 -18.34 5.49
CA SER A 337 -0.21 -19.55 5.98
C SER A 337 1.06 -19.18 6.71
N ASP A 338 1.23 -19.74 7.91
CA ASP A 338 2.44 -19.55 8.69
C ASP A 338 3.69 -20.00 7.88
N PRO A 339 4.77 -19.18 7.81
CA PRO A 339 5.98 -19.49 7.07
C PRO A 339 6.69 -20.80 7.47
N SER A 340 6.39 -21.35 8.64
CA SER A 340 6.92 -22.64 9.10
C SER A 340 6.18 -23.86 8.53
N LYS A 341 4.99 -23.66 7.92
CA LYS A 341 4.13 -24.75 7.43
C LYS A 341 4.44 -25.11 5.99
N SER A 342 4.14 -26.34 5.60
CA SER A 342 4.28 -26.80 4.21
C SER A 342 3.27 -26.11 3.28
N LEU A 343 3.74 -25.65 2.11
CA LEU A 343 2.91 -25.05 1.05
C LEU A 343 2.32 -26.06 0.07
N VAL A 344 2.61 -27.37 0.18
CA VAL A 344 2.23 -28.38 -0.83
C VAL A 344 0.73 -28.32 -1.16
N TRP A 345 -0.14 -28.32 -0.16
CA TRP A 345 -1.59 -28.23 -0.39
C TRP A 345 -2.02 -26.90 -1.03
N ILE A 346 -1.37 -25.79 -0.66
CA ILE A 346 -1.66 -24.48 -1.22
C ILE A 346 -1.26 -24.44 -2.69
N GLN A 347 -0.04 -24.87 -3.02
CA GLN A 347 0.53 -24.86 -4.37
C GLN A 347 -0.25 -25.75 -5.34
N TRP A 348 -0.65 -26.94 -4.91
CA TRP A 348 -1.23 -27.94 -5.81
C TRP A 348 -2.76 -27.96 -5.84
N VAL A 349 -3.43 -27.41 -4.82
CA VAL A 349 -4.90 -27.48 -4.72
C VAL A 349 -5.51 -26.09 -4.57
N LYS A 350 -5.25 -25.40 -3.46
CA LYS A 350 -5.96 -24.12 -3.17
C LYS A 350 -5.70 -23.06 -4.24
N HIS A 351 -4.43 -22.91 -4.65
CA HIS A 351 -4.05 -21.86 -5.59
C HIS A 351 -4.55 -22.11 -7.01
N PRO A 352 -4.38 -23.30 -7.62
CA PRO A 352 -4.97 -23.59 -8.92
C PRO A 352 -6.49 -23.38 -8.97
N LEU A 353 -7.22 -23.79 -7.92
CA LEU A 353 -8.66 -23.55 -7.81
C LEU A 353 -9.00 -22.05 -7.75
N ARG A 354 -8.18 -21.26 -7.04
CA ARG A 354 -8.32 -19.80 -6.98
C ARG A 354 -8.10 -19.16 -8.36
N ILE A 355 -7.05 -19.56 -9.08
CA ILE A 355 -6.79 -19.10 -10.46
C ILE A 355 -7.96 -19.43 -11.37
N PHE A 356 -8.48 -20.67 -11.29
CA PHE A 356 -9.63 -21.08 -12.07
C PHE A 356 -10.86 -20.19 -11.80
N ASN A 357 -11.17 -19.90 -10.53
CA ASN A 357 -12.26 -19.00 -10.14
C ASN A 357 -12.05 -17.57 -10.68
N TRP A 358 -10.83 -17.04 -10.62
CA TRP A 358 -10.55 -15.72 -11.20
C TRP A 358 -10.74 -15.69 -12.72
N LEU A 359 -10.29 -16.73 -13.42
CA LEU A 359 -10.46 -16.86 -14.88
C LEU A 359 -11.94 -17.04 -15.26
N SER A 360 -12.69 -17.87 -14.53
CA SER A 360 -14.11 -18.09 -14.79
C SER A 360 -14.92 -16.82 -14.60
N ARG A 361 -14.65 -16.02 -13.56
CA ARG A 361 -15.26 -14.70 -13.36
C ARG A 361 -14.99 -13.75 -14.52
N ARG A 362 -13.74 -13.69 -15.00
CA ARG A 362 -13.37 -12.85 -16.14
C ARG A 362 -14.06 -13.29 -17.43
N LEU A 363 -14.17 -14.60 -17.66
CA LEU A 363 -14.89 -15.14 -18.81
C LEU A 363 -16.38 -14.82 -18.71
N TYR A 364 -16.99 -15.04 -17.55
CA TYR A 364 -18.40 -14.73 -17.27
C TYR A 364 -18.70 -13.24 -17.54
N SER A 365 -17.88 -12.32 -17.03
CA SER A 365 -18.03 -10.87 -17.27
C SER A 365 -17.92 -10.46 -18.74
N ARG A 366 -17.21 -11.25 -19.57
CA ARG A 366 -17.09 -11.00 -21.02
C ARG A 366 -18.29 -11.54 -21.79
N VAL A 367 -18.81 -12.71 -21.41
CA VAL A 367 -19.86 -13.42 -22.14
C VAL A 367 -21.25 -12.89 -21.82
N LEU A 368 -21.56 -12.64 -20.54
CA LEU A 368 -22.93 -12.35 -20.09
C LEU A 368 -23.22 -10.86 -19.88
N GLY A 369 -22.31 -9.99 -20.31
CA GLY A 369 -22.36 -8.52 -20.22
C GLY A 369 -23.67 -7.87 -19.76
N GLY A 370 -23.84 -7.75 -18.44
CA GLY A 370 -24.75 -6.81 -17.81
C GLY A 370 -24.38 -5.35 -18.09
#